data_AF-T1ASN9-F1
#
_entry.id   AF-T1ASN9-F1
#
_cell.length_a   1.000
_cell.length_b   1.000
_cell.length_c   1.000
_cell.angle_alpha   90.00
_cell.angle_beta   90.00
_cell.angle_gamma   90.00
#
_symmetry.space_group_name_H-M   'P 1'
#
loop_
_entity.id
_entity.type
_entity.pdbx_description
1 polymer ?
#
loop_
_entity_poly.entity_id
_entity_poly.type
_entity_poly.pdbx_seq_one_letter_code
_entity_poly.pdbx_strand_id
1 'polypeptide(L)'
;MRTIKANPKAVKALGVKPFDVAKYLDDDETIAEYLSAALEDPNPDALLLAIRSAARARGMAQLALDSGLGRESLYKALAPGAKPRYD
;
A
#
# COMPACT_ATOMS: atom_id res chain seq x y z
N MET A 1 -0.52 -16.71 4.59
CA MET A 1 0.77 -16.49 3.91
C MET A 1 1.85 -16.26 4.98
N ARG A 2 2.89 -17.11 5.08
CA ARG A 2 3.97 -16.91 6.08
C ARG A 2 4.88 -15.80 5.58
N THR A 3 5.02 -14.71 6.32
CA THR A 3 5.97 -13.65 5.99
C THR A 3 7.38 -14.14 6.25
N ILE A 4 8.10 -14.51 5.20
CA ILE A 4 9.52 -14.84 5.31
C ILE A 4 10.28 -13.51 5.39
N LYS A 5 10.87 -13.20 6.55
CA LYS A 5 11.82 -12.08 6.65
C LYS A 5 13.09 -12.45 5.89
N ALA A 6 13.43 -11.67 4.87
CA ALA A 6 14.67 -11.85 4.13
C ALA A 6 15.89 -11.69 5.06
N ASN A 7 16.91 -12.54 4.87
CA ASN A 7 18.16 -12.47 5.63
C ASN A 7 18.93 -11.19 5.28
N PRO A 8 19.23 -10.29 6.25
CA PRO A 8 19.92 -9.02 5.98
C PRO A 8 21.29 -9.17 5.31
N LYS A 9 22.05 -10.23 5.65
CA LYS A 9 23.36 -10.52 5.05
C LYS A 9 23.23 -10.90 3.59
N ALA A 10 22.21 -11.70 3.24
CA ALA A 10 21.93 -12.10 1.86
C ALA A 10 21.46 -10.91 1.01
N VAL A 11 20.58 -10.06 1.55
CA VAL A 11 20.13 -8.82 0.88
C VAL A 11 21.32 -7.92 0.54
N LYS A 12 22.24 -7.72 1.49
CA LYS A 12 23.46 -6.93 1.27
C LYS A 12 24.39 -7.56 0.23
N ALA A 13 24.63 -8.88 0.32
CA ALA A 13 25.54 -9.59 -0.59
C ALA A 13 25.03 -9.59 -2.04
N LEU A 14 23.72 -9.68 -2.24
CA LEU A 14 23.09 -9.66 -3.57
C LEU A 14 22.83 -8.25 -4.11
N GLY A 15 23.04 -7.20 -3.29
CA GLY A 15 22.80 -5.81 -3.71
C GLY A 15 21.32 -5.47 -3.99
N VAL A 16 20.39 -6.29 -3.51
CA VAL A 16 18.94 -6.10 -3.75
C VAL A 16 18.32 -5.20 -2.69
N LYS A 17 17.18 -4.59 -3.01
CA LYS A 17 16.40 -3.75 -2.10
C LYS A 17 14.95 -4.25 -2.03
N PRO A 18 14.25 -4.07 -0.90
CA PRO A 18 12.82 -4.34 -0.84
C PRO A 18 12.07 -3.54 -1.91
N PHE A 19 11.17 -4.22 -2.62
CA PHE A 19 10.28 -3.57 -3.56
C PHE A 19 9.26 -2.69 -2.80
N ASP A 20 9.13 -1.44 -3.21
CA ASP A 20 8.15 -0.48 -2.68
C ASP A 20 7.34 0.07 -3.84
N VAL A 21 6.17 -0.52 -4.07
CA VAL A 21 5.29 -0.21 -5.22
C VAL A 21 4.89 1.27 -5.26
N ALA A 22 4.77 1.93 -4.10
CA ALA A 22 4.39 3.35 -4.03
C ALA A 22 5.37 4.29 -4.74
N LYS A 23 6.60 3.84 -5.03
CA LYS A 23 7.62 4.60 -5.78
C LYS A 23 7.45 4.55 -7.30
N TYR A 24 6.45 3.81 -7.78
CA TYR A 24 6.18 3.59 -9.19
C TYR A 24 4.72 3.91 -9.54
N LEU A 25 3.96 4.46 -8.60
CA LEU A 25 2.57 4.90 -8.78
C LEU A 25 2.58 6.40 -9.04
N ASP A 26 3.17 6.79 -10.17
CA ASP A 26 3.62 8.15 -10.43
C ASP A 26 2.52 9.06 -11.03
N ASP A 27 1.45 8.45 -11.53
CA ASP A 27 0.32 9.14 -12.14
C ASP A 27 -1.02 8.45 -11.81
N ASP A 28 -2.10 9.16 -12.11
CA ASP A 28 -3.47 8.73 -11.79
C ASP A 28 -3.93 7.52 -12.60
N GLU A 29 -3.45 7.36 -13.83
CA GLU A 29 -3.79 6.23 -14.70
C GLU A 29 -3.16 4.94 -14.16
N THR A 30 -1.88 4.99 -13.79
CA THR A 30 -1.15 3.89 -13.17
C THR A 30 -1.77 3.50 -11.82
N ILE A 31 -2.20 4.47 -11.01
CA ILE A 31 -2.91 4.20 -9.76
C ILE A 31 -4.26 3.51 -10.02
N ALA A 32 -5.03 3.99 -11.01
CA ALA A 32 -6.32 3.42 -11.35
C ALA A 32 -6.18 1.97 -11.82
N GLU A 33 -5.24 1.68 -12.72
CA GLU A 33 -4.95 0.31 -13.18
C GLU A 33 -4.50 -0.60 -12.05
N TYR A 34 -3.65 -0.10 -11.15
CA TYR A 34 -3.20 -0.89 -9.99
C TYR A 34 -4.33 -1.23 -9.03
N LEU A 35 -5.25 -0.29 -8.79
CA LEU A 35 -6.45 -0.53 -7.98
C LEU A 35 -7.41 -1.51 -8.66
N SER A 36 -7.62 -1.39 -9.98
CA SER A 36 -8.45 -2.30 -10.78
C SER A 36 -7.91 -3.73 -10.73
N ALA A 37 -6.61 -3.93 -10.95
CA ALA A 37 -5.98 -5.23 -10.85
C ALA A 37 -6.13 -5.84 -9.44
N ALA A 38 -6.05 -5.02 -8.39
CA ALA A 38 -6.23 -5.47 -7.02
C ALA A 38 -7.69 -5.83 -6.67
N LEU A 39 -8.68 -5.26 -7.37
CA LEU A 39 -10.10 -5.64 -7.24
C LEU A 39 -10.40 -7.01 -7.86
N GLU A 40 -9.64 -7.41 -8.88
CA GLU A 40 -9.78 -8.71 -9.55
C GLU A 40 -9.04 -9.84 -8.82
N ASP A 41 -8.16 -9.51 -7.87
CA ASP A 41 -7.40 -10.50 -7.11
C ASP A 41 -8.32 -11.27 -6.14
N PRO A 42 -8.29 -12.62 -6.13
CA PRO A 42 -9.09 -13.42 -5.20
C PRO A 42 -8.69 -13.23 -3.74
N ASN A 43 -7.51 -12.66 -3.45
CA ASN A 43 -7.08 -12.31 -2.12
C ASN A 43 -7.61 -10.92 -1.70
N PRO A 44 -8.53 -10.82 -0.74
CA PRO A 44 -9.08 -9.54 -0.31
C PRO A 44 -8.04 -8.58 0.31
N ASP A 45 -6.90 -9.10 0.77
CA ASP A 45 -5.80 -8.26 1.28
C ASP A 45 -5.10 -7.47 0.15
N ALA A 46 -5.23 -7.91 -1.11
CA ALA A 46 -4.62 -7.24 -2.26
C ALA A 46 -5.18 -5.83 -2.45
N LEU A 47 -6.51 -5.68 -2.37
CA LEU A 47 -7.16 -4.38 -2.47
C LEU A 47 -6.70 -3.42 -1.36
N LEU A 48 -6.66 -3.89 -0.11
CA LEU A 48 -6.21 -3.07 1.01
C LEU A 48 -4.74 -2.64 0.84
N LEU A 49 -3.88 -3.55 0.37
CA LEU A 49 -2.49 -3.24 0.04
C LEU A 49 -2.39 -2.19 -1.07
N ALA A 50 -3.23 -2.28 -2.10
CA ALA A 50 -3.24 -1.36 -3.21
C ALA A 50 -3.68 0.04 -2.78
N ILE A 51 -4.78 0.17 -2.02
CA ILE A 51 -5.25 1.44 -1.45
C ILE A 51 -4.17 2.07 -0.57
N ARG A 52 -3.52 1.28 0.30
CA ARG A 52 -2.43 1.77 1.14
C ARG A 52 -1.26 2.31 0.31
N SER A 53 -0.93 1.64 -0.78
CA SER A 53 0.17 2.01 -1.65
C SER A 53 -0.13 3.30 -2.43
N ALA A 54 -1.33 3.40 -3.01
CA ALA A 54 -1.81 4.62 -3.66
C ALA A 54 -1.86 5.81 -2.71
N ALA A 55 -2.35 5.62 -1.48
CA ALA A 55 -2.36 6.63 -0.43
C ALA A 55 -0.94 7.12 -0.06
N ARG A 56 0.05 6.21 -0.06
CA ARG A 56 1.45 6.58 0.17
C ARG A 56 2.05 7.32 -1.03
N ALA A 57 1.74 6.91 -2.25
CA ALA A 57 2.22 7.54 -3.48
C ALA A 57 1.72 8.99 -3.62
N ARG A 58 0.43 9.23 -3.34
CA ARG A 58 -0.19 10.57 -3.33
C ARG A 58 0.20 11.46 -2.14
N GLY A 59 0.80 10.86 -1.11
CA GLY A 59 1.20 11.55 0.10
C GLY A 59 0.12 11.58 1.19
N MET A 60 0.44 10.98 2.34
CA MET A 60 -0.48 10.85 3.48
C MET A 60 -0.90 12.20 4.10
N ALA A 61 -0.06 13.23 3.99
CA ALA A 61 -0.40 14.56 4.50
C ALA A 61 -1.50 15.20 3.67
N GLN A 62 -1.39 15.14 2.35
CA GLN A 62 -2.41 15.66 1.44
C GLN A 62 -3.70 14.87 1.56
N LEU A 63 -3.60 13.54 1.59
CA LEU A 63 -4.78 12.68 1.76
C LEU A 63 -5.54 12.95 3.06
N ALA A 64 -4.85 13.22 4.17
CA ALA A 64 -5.48 13.60 5.44
C ALA A 64 -6.26 14.91 5.32
N LEU A 65 -5.70 15.90 4.61
CA LEU A 65 -6.38 17.17 4.37
C LEU A 65 -7.62 16.96 3.49
N ASP A 66 -7.49 16.22 2.38
CA ASP A 66 -8.55 16.05 1.40
C ASP A 66 -9.73 15.21 1.95
N SER A 67 -9.42 14.19 2.78
CA SER A 67 -10.43 13.30 3.35
C SER A 67 -11.07 13.82 4.65
N GLY A 68 -10.49 14.86 5.27
CA GLY A 68 -10.86 15.31 6.61
C GLY A 68 -10.51 14.31 7.72
N LEU A 69 -9.77 13.24 7.41
CA LEU A 69 -9.34 12.23 8.38
C LEU A 69 -7.96 12.56 8.96
N GLY A 70 -7.77 12.30 10.24
CA GLY A 70 -6.46 12.40 10.88
C GLY A 70 -5.45 11.41 10.28
N ARG A 71 -4.18 11.82 10.16
CA ARG A 71 -3.08 10.96 9.67
C ARG A 71 -2.98 9.63 10.42
N GLU A 72 -3.14 9.64 11.74
CA GLU A 72 -3.12 8.41 12.55
C GLU A 72 -4.30 7.48 12.23
N SER A 73 -5.50 8.03 12.03
CA SER A 73 -6.69 7.27 11.65
C SER A 73 -6.49 6.62 10.28
N LEU A 74 -5.92 7.34 9.30
CA LEU A 74 -5.56 6.79 8.00
C LEU A 74 -4.55 5.66 8.10
N TYR A 75 -3.48 5.81 8.89
CA TYR A 75 -2.50 4.74 9.07
C TYR A 75 -3.09 3.49 9.73
N LYS A 76 -4.01 3.65 10.69
CA LYS A 76 -4.72 2.54 11.34
C LYS A 76 -5.70 1.87 10.38
N ALA A 77 -6.51 2.64 9.67
CA ALA A 77 -7.50 2.14 8.73
C ALA A 77 -6.85 1.37 7.57
N LEU A 78 -5.67 1.81 7.11
CA LEU A 78 -4.94 1.17 6.01
C LEU A 78 -3.86 0.20 6.49
N ALA A 79 -3.82 -0.18 7.78
CA ALA A 79 -2.82 -1.13 8.28
C ALA A 79 -3.04 -2.55 7.73
N PRO A 80 -1.99 -3.38 7.55
CA PRO A 80 -2.17 -4.78 7.18
C PRO A 80 -3.11 -5.50 8.16
N GLY A 81 -4.09 -6.22 7.64
CA GLY A 81 -5.11 -6.90 8.45
C GLY A 81 -6.20 -5.99 9.02
N ALA A 82 -6.17 -4.69 8.73
CA ALA A 82 -7.31 -3.81 9.02
C ALA A 82 -8.53 -4.27 8.21
N LYS A 83 -9.72 -3.96 8.73
CA LYS A 83 -11.00 -4.25 8.08
C LYS A 83 -11.78 -2.94 7.92
N PRO A 84 -11.40 -2.08 6.95
CA PRO A 84 -12.20 -0.91 6.62
C PRO A 84 -13.62 -1.35 6.30
N ARG A 85 -14.59 -0.56 6.76
CA ARG A 85 -16.00 -0.78 6.48
C ARG A 85 -16.56 0.43 5.76
N TYR A 86 -17.68 0.21 5.07
CA TYR A 86 -18.39 1.21 4.27
C TYR A 86 -19.67 1.71 4.97
N ASP A 87 -19.90 1.32 6.23
CA ASP A 87 -21.12 1.61 6.99
C ASP A 87 -21.25 3.08 7.40
#